data_AF-A0A017HCG7-F1
#
_entry.id   AF-A0A017HCG7-F1
#
_cell.length_a   1.000
_cell.length_b   1.000
_cell.length_c   1.000
_cell.angle_alpha   90.00
_cell.angle_beta   90.00
_cell.angle_gamma   90.00
#
_symmetry.space_group_name_H-M   'P 1'
#
loop_
_entity.id
_entity.type
_entity.pdbx_description
1 polymer ?
#
loop_
_entity_poly.entity_id
_entity_poly.type
_entity_poly.pdbx_seq_one_letter_code
_entity_poly.pdbx_strand_id
1 'polypeptide(L)'
;MDAISRQDRHAVFAEATRLIARRIDEELDRAIKAERPVTAQGAVREARELYRAFADGIAAADPEAARRIGRAWLELASSAGSSGLLGTGAKPTHTEAMVAARSVISDYLDENYLVDAFVARDALSALPETAAISGRSIDLPPSLPPGSDIFDQDPLPLLVLNFEEQGIDETDLPLVAFGDMLFDSAQIFGSPARDLGIACSTCHNRSDVNQRLFIPGASHQPGAIDVDGAFFNPIFNDRRDDPLDIPSLRGLRFTGPYGRDGRFASLRDFSRNVIVNEFGGDEPTPFMLDALVAYMLEFDFLPNSMLTSEGRLTASAPEAAQRGEAIFNRPFAGLGDRSCASCHVPDANFLDRQAHDIGSVSPAYEGARAGALDTPTLLGTVYTAPYFHDGSLPTLAAVVDWFNEEKSLQLTMAERADLTAYLEAVGAADEPYEAFDTENTAFRLAFSELTTFASTLDMLIPRRDAEHILLLTNTVAADLAADASTMSNLAARPDVYALAEKLNEVGTAVRSDNWEAAEASWAAFKSDASAIDERAF
;
A
#
# COMPACT_ATOMS: atom_id res chain seq x y z
N MET A 1 -30.47 17.11 6.14
CA MET A 1 -30.21 18.43 6.78
C MET A 1 -30.65 18.47 8.23
N ASP A 2 -31.91 18.14 8.55
CA ASP A 2 -32.40 18.10 9.94
C ASP A 2 -31.59 17.14 10.84
N ALA A 3 -31.37 15.89 10.40
CA ALA A 3 -30.55 14.90 11.12
C ALA A 3 -29.11 15.39 11.42
N ILE A 4 -28.48 16.06 10.45
CA ILE A 4 -27.13 16.66 10.62
C ILE A 4 -27.17 17.75 11.68
N SER A 5 -28.16 18.65 11.64
CA SER A 5 -28.29 19.71 12.63
C SER A 5 -28.55 19.19 14.05
N ARG A 6 -29.21 18.04 14.16
CA ARG A 6 -29.46 17.34 15.43
C ARG A 6 -28.28 16.45 15.88
N GLN A 7 -27.22 16.37 15.07
CA GLN A 7 -26.07 15.46 15.28
C GLN A 7 -26.51 14.00 15.52
N ASP A 8 -27.63 13.60 14.90
CA ASP A 8 -28.22 12.28 15.04
C ASP A 8 -27.57 11.33 14.02
N ARG A 9 -26.52 10.63 14.45
CA ARG A 9 -25.72 9.75 13.60
C ARG A 9 -26.57 8.66 12.93
N HIS A 10 -27.56 8.11 13.64
CA HIS A 10 -28.41 7.04 13.13
C HIS A 10 -29.36 7.57 12.04
N ALA A 11 -29.98 8.73 12.28
CA ALA A 11 -30.82 9.37 11.28
C ALA A 11 -30.03 9.82 10.04
N VAL A 12 -28.80 10.32 10.21
CA VAL A 12 -27.92 10.66 9.08
C VAL A 12 -27.59 9.43 8.26
N PHE A 13 -27.23 8.32 8.91
CA PHE A 13 -26.96 7.05 8.25
C PHE A 13 -28.17 6.55 7.46
N ALA A 14 -29.35 6.46 8.09
CA ALA A 14 -30.57 5.98 7.43
C ALA A 14 -30.93 6.80 6.19
N GLU A 15 -30.88 8.14 6.28
CA GLU A 15 -31.17 9.02 5.14
C GLU A 15 -30.12 8.92 4.03
N ALA A 16 -28.84 8.80 4.37
CA ALA A 16 -27.76 8.61 3.38
C ALA A 16 -27.90 7.26 2.66
N THR A 17 -28.16 6.18 3.39
CA THR A 17 -28.41 4.85 2.83
C THR A 17 -29.57 4.85 1.85
N ARG A 18 -30.72 5.44 2.23
CA ARG A 18 -31.89 5.57 1.34
C ARG A 18 -31.58 6.39 0.10
N LEU A 19 -30.85 7.51 0.26
CA LEU A 19 -30.49 8.37 -0.86
C LEU A 19 -29.68 7.60 -1.90
N ILE A 20 -28.66 6.84 -1.46
CA ILE A 20 -27.82 6.03 -2.37
C ILE A 20 -28.67 4.94 -3.04
N ALA A 21 -29.49 4.21 -2.27
CA ALA A 21 -30.37 3.17 -2.83
C ALA A 21 -31.35 3.72 -3.88
N ARG A 22 -31.99 4.87 -3.62
CA ARG A 22 -32.87 5.53 -4.61
C ARG A 22 -32.10 5.97 -5.84
N ARG A 23 -30.88 6.48 -5.67
CA ARG A 23 -30.05 6.90 -6.79
C ARG A 23 -29.69 5.72 -7.69
N ILE A 24 -29.42 4.54 -7.13
CA ILE A 24 -29.22 3.32 -7.93
C ILE A 24 -30.46 3.05 -8.79
N ASP A 25 -31.67 3.09 -8.23
CA ASP A 25 -32.90 2.86 -9.00
C ASP A 25 -33.13 3.91 -10.08
N GLU A 26 -32.83 5.19 -9.81
CA GLU A 26 -32.88 6.27 -10.81
C GLU A 26 -31.94 6.01 -11.99
N GLU A 27 -30.74 5.50 -11.72
CA GLU A 27 -29.76 5.11 -12.75
C GLU A 27 -30.24 3.88 -13.55
N LEU A 28 -30.76 2.86 -12.87
CA LEU A 28 -31.32 1.67 -13.54
C LEU A 28 -32.51 2.05 -14.44
N ASP A 29 -33.37 2.96 -13.99
CA ASP A 29 -34.46 3.52 -14.79
C ASP A 29 -33.95 4.25 -16.03
N ARG A 30 -32.90 5.05 -15.87
CA ARG A 30 -32.25 5.76 -16.97
C ARG A 30 -31.64 4.80 -17.98
N ALA A 31 -31.04 3.71 -17.50
CA ALA A 31 -30.48 2.68 -18.35
C ALA A 31 -31.56 2.01 -19.24
N ILE A 32 -32.73 1.68 -18.66
CA ILE A 32 -33.84 1.05 -19.39
C ILE A 32 -34.49 2.02 -20.39
N LYS A 33 -34.64 3.29 -20.02
CA LYS A 33 -35.25 4.32 -20.86
C LYS A 33 -34.30 4.87 -21.94
N ALA A 34 -33.03 4.51 -21.91
CA ALA A 34 -32.04 5.03 -22.83
C ALA A 34 -32.27 4.55 -24.26
N GLU A 35 -32.34 5.51 -25.20
CA GLU A 35 -32.49 5.22 -26.63
C GLU A 35 -31.16 4.78 -27.29
N ARG A 36 -30.02 5.09 -26.65
CA ARG A 36 -28.67 4.81 -27.18
C ARG A 36 -27.92 3.85 -26.26
N PRO A 37 -27.27 2.80 -26.79
CA PRO A 37 -26.52 1.84 -25.98
C PRO A 37 -25.45 2.49 -25.10
N VAL A 38 -24.74 3.51 -25.59
CA VAL A 38 -23.72 4.24 -24.81
C VAL A 38 -24.32 4.89 -23.55
N THR A 39 -25.53 5.45 -23.66
CA THR A 39 -26.24 6.04 -22.51
C THR A 39 -26.70 4.98 -21.54
N ALA A 40 -27.22 3.85 -22.04
CA ALA A 40 -27.60 2.70 -21.23
C ALA A 40 -26.39 2.16 -20.43
N GLN A 41 -25.27 1.94 -21.11
CA GLN A 41 -24.01 1.47 -20.50
C GLN A 41 -23.47 2.45 -19.45
N GLY A 42 -23.52 3.76 -19.73
CA GLY A 42 -23.10 4.80 -18.79
C GLY A 42 -23.93 4.77 -17.50
N ALA A 43 -25.25 4.69 -17.63
CA ALA A 43 -26.15 4.63 -16.47
C ALA A 43 -26.00 3.31 -15.69
N VAL A 44 -25.83 2.16 -16.36
CA VAL A 44 -25.53 0.88 -15.67
C VAL A 44 -24.22 0.97 -14.88
N ARG A 45 -23.20 1.64 -15.42
CA ARG A 45 -21.92 1.85 -14.72
C ARG A 45 -22.10 2.73 -13.48
N GLU A 46 -22.77 3.87 -13.60
CA GLU A 46 -23.05 4.78 -12.47
C GLU A 46 -23.88 4.08 -11.38
N ALA A 47 -24.90 3.32 -11.76
CA ALA A 47 -25.69 2.51 -10.83
C ALA A 47 -24.83 1.48 -10.07
N ARG A 48 -23.92 0.81 -10.78
CA ARG A 48 -23.03 -0.21 -10.21
C ARG A 48 -21.98 0.40 -9.29
N GLU A 49 -21.48 1.59 -9.60
CA GLU A 49 -20.56 2.34 -8.73
C GLU A 49 -21.20 2.67 -7.39
N LEU A 50 -22.44 3.15 -7.41
CA LEU A 50 -23.22 3.43 -6.19
C LEU A 50 -23.53 2.15 -5.39
N TYR A 51 -23.85 1.04 -6.08
CA TYR A 51 -24.10 -0.25 -5.43
C TYR A 51 -22.92 -0.77 -4.60
N ARG A 52 -21.68 -0.35 -4.91
CA ARG A 52 -20.50 -0.73 -4.10
C ARG A 52 -20.63 -0.32 -2.63
N ALA A 53 -21.43 0.70 -2.31
CA ALA A 53 -21.72 1.08 -0.93
C ALA A 53 -22.44 -0.03 -0.11
N PHE A 54 -23.04 -1.02 -0.77
CA PHE A 54 -23.79 -2.10 -0.14
C PHE A 54 -23.18 -3.49 -0.38
N ALA A 55 -22.36 -3.63 -1.42
CA ALA A 55 -21.92 -4.93 -1.95
C ALA A 55 -21.34 -5.86 -0.88
N ASP A 56 -20.42 -5.35 -0.04
CA ASP A 56 -19.73 -6.15 0.97
C ASP A 56 -20.68 -6.56 2.11
N GLY A 57 -21.54 -5.64 2.54
CA GLY A 57 -22.58 -5.92 3.53
C GLY A 57 -23.57 -6.98 3.04
N ILE A 58 -23.95 -6.93 1.77
CA ILE A 58 -24.82 -7.94 1.15
C ILE A 58 -24.09 -9.28 1.02
N ALA A 59 -22.84 -9.28 0.57
CA ALA A 59 -22.05 -10.50 0.39
C ALA A 59 -21.82 -11.24 1.72
N ALA A 60 -21.51 -10.52 2.80
CA ALA A 60 -21.33 -11.09 4.13
C ALA A 60 -22.66 -11.57 4.76
N ALA A 61 -23.74 -10.81 4.57
CA ALA A 61 -25.02 -11.12 5.18
C ALA A 61 -25.81 -12.20 4.42
N ASP A 62 -25.86 -12.11 3.09
CA ASP A 62 -26.64 -12.98 2.21
C ASP A 62 -25.83 -13.32 0.94
N PRO A 63 -24.92 -14.32 1.01
CA PRO A 63 -24.11 -14.74 -0.13
C PRO A 63 -24.93 -15.28 -1.31
N GLU A 64 -26.16 -15.75 -1.08
CA GLU A 64 -27.03 -16.20 -2.16
C GLU A 64 -27.62 -15.01 -2.92
N ALA A 65 -28.16 -14.02 -2.20
CA ALA A 65 -28.62 -12.78 -2.81
C ALA A 65 -27.50 -12.05 -3.53
N ALA A 66 -26.30 -11.97 -2.93
CA ALA A 66 -25.12 -11.38 -3.58
C ALA A 66 -24.83 -12.02 -4.94
N ARG A 67 -24.87 -13.35 -5.05
CA ARG A 67 -24.69 -14.08 -6.32
C ARG A 67 -25.82 -13.80 -7.31
N ARG A 68 -27.08 -13.75 -6.85
CA ARG A 68 -28.23 -13.42 -7.72
C ARG A 68 -28.13 -11.99 -8.27
N ILE A 69 -27.82 -11.03 -7.41
CA ILE A 69 -27.60 -9.61 -7.77
C ILE A 69 -26.41 -9.47 -8.72
N GLY A 70 -25.30 -10.16 -8.45
CA GLY A 70 -24.13 -10.19 -9.34
C GLY A 70 -24.47 -10.70 -10.74
N ARG A 71 -25.29 -11.75 -10.85
CA ARG A 71 -25.80 -12.23 -12.15
C ARG A 71 -26.71 -11.20 -12.82
N ALA A 72 -27.56 -10.52 -12.06
CA ALA A 72 -28.41 -9.45 -12.59
C ALA A 72 -27.58 -8.28 -13.14
N TRP A 73 -26.51 -7.87 -12.44
CA TRP A 73 -25.57 -6.86 -12.96
C TRP A 73 -24.89 -7.31 -14.26
N LEU A 74 -24.47 -8.57 -14.35
CA LEU A 74 -23.88 -9.14 -15.55
C LEU A 74 -24.87 -9.14 -16.73
N GLU A 75 -26.11 -9.52 -16.47
CA GLU A 75 -27.19 -9.53 -17.46
C GLU A 75 -27.51 -8.11 -17.94
N LEU A 76 -27.63 -7.13 -17.01
CA LEU A 76 -27.82 -5.72 -17.34
C LEU A 76 -26.71 -5.18 -18.26
N ALA A 77 -25.45 -5.42 -17.88
CA ALA A 77 -24.30 -4.94 -18.65
C ALA A 77 -24.25 -5.58 -20.04
N SER A 78 -24.55 -6.88 -20.14
CA SER A 78 -24.54 -7.62 -21.40
C SER A 78 -25.70 -7.22 -22.31
N SER A 79 -26.86 -6.90 -21.72
CA SER A 79 -28.10 -6.54 -22.43
C SER A 79 -28.22 -5.06 -22.75
N ALA A 80 -27.35 -4.19 -22.22
CA ALA A 80 -27.34 -2.75 -22.54
C ALA A 80 -27.02 -2.44 -24.03
N GLY A 81 -26.49 -3.42 -24.77
CA GLY A 81 -26.10 -3.28 -26.17
C GLY A 81 -24.75 -2.57 -26.36
N SER A 82 -24.37 -2.31 -27.61
CA SER A 82 -23.12 -1.65 -28.02
C SER A 82 -23.32 -0.93 -29.35
N SER A 83 -22.75 0.26 -29.51
CA SER A 83 -22.77 0.97 -30.80
C SER A 83 -21.72 0.45 -31.81
N GLY A 84 -20.77 -0.37 -31.38
CA GLY A 84 -19.66 -0.83 -32.22
C GLY A 84 -18.70 0.29 -32.64
N LEU A 85 -17.56 -0.08 -33.25
CA LEU A 85 -16.62 0.89 -33.82
C LEU A 85 -17.13 1.27 -35.22
N LEU A 86 -17.59 2.52 -35.39
CA LEU A 86 -18.22 2.98 -36.63
C LEU A 86 -19.37 2.08 -37.10
N GLY A 87 -20.12 1.50 -36.15
CA GLY A 87 -21.24 0.57 -36.41
C GLY A 87 -20.83 -0.89 -36.62
N THR A 88 -19.53 -1.20 -36.76
CA THR A 88 -19.06 -2.59 -36.84
C THR A 88 -19.06 -3.22 -35.45
N GLY A 89 -19.69 -4.40 -35.31
CA GLY A 89 -19.83 -5.08 -34.02
C GLY A 89 -20.90 -4.48 -33.10
N ALA A 90 -21.80 -3.65 -33.63
CA ALA A 90 -22.93 -3.12 -32.87
C ALA A 90 -23.82 -4.27 -32.36
N LYS A 91 -24.26 -4.18 -31.11
CA LYS A 91 -25.21 -5.09 -30.48
C LYS A 91 -26.44 -4.31 -30.06
N PRO A 92 -27.66 -4.76 -30.41
CA PRO A 92 -28.87 -4.10 -29.96
C PRO A 92 -29.04 -4.24 -28.44
N THR A 93 -29.77 -3.31 -27.84
CA THR A 93 -30.19 -3.38 -26.45
C THR A 93 -31.30 -4.43 -26.30
N HIS A 94 -31.23 -5.26 -25.27
CA HIS A 94 -32.23 -6.28 -24.91
C HIS A 94 -33.06 -5.82 -23.71
N THR A 95 -34.04 -4.96 -23.95
CA THR A 95 -34.80 -4.27 -22.88
C THR A 95 -35.53 -5.22 -21.92
N GLU A 96 -36.13 -6.31 -22.41
CA GLU A 96 -36.83 -7.27 -21.54
C GLU A 96 -35.88 -7.92 -20.51
N ALA A 97 -34.68 -8.31 -20.95
CA ALA A 97 -33.65 -8.87 -20.07
C ALA A 97 -33.16 -7.82 -19.06
N MET A 98 -32.97 -6.58 -19.50
CA MET A 98 -32.62 -5.46 -18.60
C MET A 98 -33.69 -5.20 -17.55
N VAL A 99 -34.98 -5.22 -17.93
CA VAL A 99 -36.10 -5.03 -16.99
C VAL A 99 -36.14 -6.14 -15.95
N ALA A 100 -35.99 -7.40 -16.37
CA ALA A 100 -35.95 -8.54 -15.46
C ALA A 100 -34.77 -8.45 -14.48
N ALA A 101 -33.58 -8.12 -14.98
CA ALA A 101 -32.39 -7.96 -14.16
C ALA A 101 -32.47 -6.76 -13.21
N ARG A 102 -33.04 -5.62 -13.64
CA ARG A 102 -33.34 -4.48 -12.76
C ARG A 102 -34.24 -4.91 -11.60
N SER A 103 -35.31 -5.67 -11.85
CA SER A 103 -36.23 -6.10 -10.78
C SER A 103 -35.47 -6.81 -9.66
N VAL A 104 -34.57 -7.75 -9.98
CA VAL A 104 -33.77 -8.48 -8.99
C VAL A 104 -32.98 -7.53 -8.07
N ILE A 105 -32.45 -6.43 -8.62
CA ILE A 105 -31.67 -5.45 -7.86
C ILE A 105 -32.60 -4.55 -7.04
N SER A 106 -33.59 -3.93 -7.69
CA SER A 106 -34.52 -2.99 -7.05
C SER A 106 -35.33 -3.67 -5.94
N ASP A 107 -35.84 -4.88 -6.16
CA ASP A 107 -36.64 -5.61 -5.17
C ASP A 107 -35.82 -5.87 -3.89
N TYR A 108 -34.52 -6.19 -4.04
CA TYR A 108 -33.64 -6.38 -2.90
C TYR A 108 -33.32 -5.06 -2.18
N LEU A 109 -33.12 -3.97 -2.91
CA LEU A 109 -32.92 -2.64 -2.33
C LEU A 109 -34.16 -2.15 -1.56
N ASP A 110 -35.34 -2.40 -2.12
CA ASP A 110 -36.63 -2.06 -1.51
C ASP A 110 -36.81 -2.77 -0.17
N GLU A 111 -36.55 -4.08 -0.14
CA GLU A 111 -36.70 -4.91 1.06
C GLU A 111 -35.69 -4.55 2.17
N ASN A 112 -34.49 -4.09 1.81
CA ASN A 112 -33.37 -4.01 2.76
C ASN A 112 -32.83 -2.61 3.06
N TYR A 113 -33.05 -1.63 2.18
CA TYR A 113 -32.41 -0.31 2.28
C TYR A 113 -33.39 0.85 2.08
N LEU A 114 -34.54 0.63 1.45
CA LEU A 114 -35.61 1.61 1.29
C LEU A 114 -36.75 1.40 2.30
N VAL A 115 -36.44 0.79 3.44
CA VAL A 115 -37.36 0.59 4.57
C VAL A 115 -37.72 1.89 5.29
N ASP A 116 -38.90 1.93 5.90
CA ASP A 116 -39.40 3.10 6.65
C ASP A 116 -38.59 3.41 7.91
N ALA A 117 -38.02 2.38 8.55
CA ALA A 117 -37.22 2.52 9.77
C ALA A 117 -36.07 1.51 9.80
N PHE A 118 -34.90 1.99 10.21
CA PHE A 118 -33.72 1.16 10.48
C PHE A 118 -33.66 0.79 11.96
N VAL A 119 -33.25 -0.43 12.29
CA VAL A 119 -33.07 -0.90 13.66
C VAL A 119 -31.92 -0.13 14.32
N ALA A 120 -32.16 0.28 15.57
CA ALA A 120 -31.14 0.90 16.40
C ALA A 120 -29.95 -0.06 16.60
N ARG A 121 -28.73 0.44 16.35
CA ARG A 121 -27.49 -0.32 16.44
C ARG A 121 -26.34 0.58 16.84
N ASP A 122 -25.38 0.03 17.57
CA ASP A 122 -24.20 0.77 18.05
C ASP A 122 -23.19 1.01 16.91
N ALA A 123 -23.03 0.01 16.03
CA ALA A 123 -22.18 0.09 14.84
C ALA A 123 -23.05 0.32 13.59
N LEU A 124 -22.85 1.47 12.93
CA LEU A 124 -23.54 1.83 11.70
C LEU A 124 -22.81 1.17 10.51
N SER A 125 -23.41 0.13 9.94
CA SER A 125 -22.87 -0.61 8.81
C SER A 125 -23.91 -0.78 7.71
N ALA A 126 -23.45 -0.91 6.46
CA ALA A 126 -24.28 -1.11 5.27
C ALA A 126 -24.92 -2.51 5.16
N LEU A 127 -25.06 -3.22 6.28
CA LEU A 127 -25.75 -4.51 6.34
C LEU A 127 -27.21 -4.36 5.87
N PRO A 128 -27.74 -5.34 5.12
CA PRO A 128 -29.15 -5.40 4.79
C PRO A 128 -30.01 -5.35 6.05
N GLU A 129 -31.11 -4.59 6.03
CA GLU A 129 -31.93 -4.43 7.23
C GLU A 129 -32.50 -5.75 7.75
N THR A 130 -32.90 -6.66 6.85
CA THR A 130 -33.37 -8.00 7.23
C THR A 130 -32.32 -8.78 8.03
N ALA A 131 -31.03 -8.62 7.67
CA ALA A 131 -29.92 -9.23 8.36
C ALA A 131 -29.65 -8.57 9.72
N ALA A 132 -29.70 -7.24 9.79
CA ALA A 132 -29.54 -6.50 11.04
C ALA A 132 -30.63 -6.83 12.07
N ILE A 133 -31.88 -6.97 11.63
CA ILE A 133 -33.02 -7.35 12.48
C ILE A 133 -32.88 -8.78 13.02
N SER A 134 -32.25 -9.69 12.26
CA SER A 134 -32.10 -11.09 12.66
C SER A 134 -31.30 -11.28 13.94
N GLY A 135 -30.47 -10.31 14.32
CA GLY A 135 -29.57 -10.39 15.47
C GLY A 135 -28.43 -11.41 15.31
N ARG A 136 -28.27 -12.01 14.12
CA ARG A 136 -27.16 -12.93 13.82
C ARG A 136 -25.85 -12.14 13.83
N SER A 137 -24.81 -12.73 14.43
CA SER A 137 -23.45 -12.24 14.27
C SER A 137 -23.01 -12.43 12.82
N ILE A 138 -22.68 -11.31 12.16
CA ILE A 138 -22.22 -11.28 10.77
C ILE A 138 -20.84 -10.66 10.82
N ASP A 139 -19.86 -11.43 10.35
CA ASP A 139 -18.51 -10.95 10.17
C ASP A 139 -18.46 -10.12 8.89
N LEU A 140 -18.19 -8.83 9.05
CA LEU A 140 -18.07 -7.91 7.92
C LEU A 140 -16.59 -7.81 7.56
N PRO A 141 -16.24 -7.93 6.27
CA PRO A 141 -14.88 -7.62 5.87
C PRO A 141 -14.56 -6.16 6.25
N PRO A 142 -13.34 -5.89 6.73
CA PRO A 142 -12.93 -4.52 6.95
C PRO A 142 -12.95 -3.75 5.62
N SER A 143 -13.27 -2.47 5.71
CA SER A 143 -13.30 -1.58 4.56
C SER A 143 -12.50 -0.32 4.86
N LEU A 144 -11.75 0.16 3.88
CA LEU A 144 -11.07 1.45 4.00
C LEU A 144 -12.09 2.60 4.06
N PRO A 145 -11.85 3.61 4.91
CA PRO A 145 -12.66 4.83 4.91
C PRO A 145 -12.64 5.53 3.53
N PRO A 146 -13.75 6.14 3.08
CA PRO A 146 -13.74 6.93 1.86
C PRO A 146 -12.67 8.03 1.89
N GLY A 147 -11.91 8.14 0.79
CA GLY A 147 -10.76 9.04 0.69
C GLY A 147 -9.42 8.38 0.99
N SER A 148 -9.39 7.08 1.31
CA SER A 148 -8.14 6.33 1.41
C SER A 148 -7.48 6.16 0.04
N ASP A 149 -6.15 6.19 0.02
CA ASP A 149 -5.28 5.81 -1.10
C ASP A 149 -4.18 4.91 -0.53
N ILE A 150 -4.11 3.66 -0.99
CA ILE A 150 -3.10 2.68 -0.60
C ILE A 150 -2.42 2.06 -1.83
N PHE A 151 -2.62 2.67 -3.00
CA PHE A 151 -2.03 2.17 -4.23
C PHE A 151 -0.55 2.50 -4.28
N ASP A 152 0.18 1.77 -5.12
CA ASP A 152 1.57 2.10 -5.42
C ASP A 152 1.71 3.54 -5.90
N GLN A 153 2.86 4.12 -5.59
CA GLN A 153 3.15 5.47 -6.04
C GLN A 153 3.46 5.52 -7.54
N ASP A 154 3.15 6.66 -8.14
CA ASP A 154 3.38 6.96 -9.55
C ASP A 154 4.00 8.36 -9.64
N PRO A 155 5.25 8.49 -10.13
CA PRO A 155 6.10 7.44 -10.70
C PRO A 155 6.60 6.41 -9.68
N LEU A 156 6.78 5.17 -10.14
CA LEU A 156 7.24 4.06 -9.30
C LEU A 156 8.73 4.27 -8.91
N PRO A 157 9.16 4.09 -7.66
CA PRO A 157 10.55 4.30 -7.25
C PRO A 157 11.48 3.25 -7.84
N LEU A 158 12.71 3.65 -8.10
CA LEU A 158 13.76 2.69 -8.40
C LEU A 158 14.11 1.89 -7.13
N LEU A 159 14.12 0.56 -7.25
CA LEU A 159 14.67 -0.36 -6.25
C LEU A 159 16.10 -0.70 -6.64
N VAL A 160 17.03 -0.61 -5.69
CA VAL A 160 18.42 -1.03 -5.89
C VAL A 160 18.75 -2.07 -4.84
N LEU A 161 18.99 -3.31 -5.29
CA LEU A 161 19.37 -4.44 -4.44
C LEU A 161 20.85 -4.73 -4.61
N ASN A 162 21.56 -4.92 -3.49
CA ASN A 162 23.01 -5.06 -3.50
C ASN A 162 23.50 -6.31 -4.25
N PHE A 163 22.74 -7.40 -4.23
CA PHE A 163 23.05 -8.61 -5.01
C PHE A 163 22.85 -8.43 -6.53
N GLU A 164 21.83 -7.68 -6.96
CA GLU A 164 21.57 -7.41 -8.38
C GLU A 164 22.69 -6.57 -8.99
N GLU A 165 23.18 -5.56 -8.25
CA GLU A 165 24.35 -4.75 -8.63
C GLU A 165 25.64 -5.59 -8.77
N GLN A 166 25.70 -6.77 -8.13
CA GLN A 166 26.78 -7.74 -8.29
C GLN A 166 26.54 -8.73 -9.44
N GLY A 167 25.41 -8.62 -10.14
CA GLY A 167 25.00 -9.50 -11.24
C GLY A 167 24.53 -10.88 -10.77
N ILE A 168 24.02 -10.98 -9.54
CA ILE A 168 23.44 -12.22 -8.99
C ILE A 168 21.94 -12.23 -9.30
N ASP A 169 21.44 -13.39 -9.73
CA ASP A 169 20.00 -13.61 -9.94
C ASP A 169 19.32 -13.96 -8.61
N GLU A 170 18.19 -13.33 -8.32
CA GLU A 170 17.45 -13.56 -7.08
C GLU A 170 16.96 -15.00 -6.93
N THR A 171 16.67 -15.69 -8.05
CA THR A 171 16.26 -17.10 -8.04
C THR A 171 17.36 -18.04 -7.52
N ASP A 172 18.62 -17.60 -7.54
CA ASP A 172 19.75 -18.30 -6.91
C ASP A 172 19.86 -18.03 -5.39
N LEU A 173 19.07 -17.09 -4.86
CA LEU A 173 19.04 -16.64 -3.47
C LEU A 173 17.67 -16.94 -2.81
N PRO A 174 17.30 -18.22 -2.59
CA PRO A 174 15.96 -18.59 -2.13
C PRO A 174 15.55 -18.02 -0.77
N LEU A 175 16.51 -17.60 0.06
CA LEU A 175 16.22 -16.91 1.32
C LEU A 175 15.79 -15.45 1.08
N VAL A 176 16.43 -14.76 0.13
CA VAL A 176 16.11 -13.38 -0.27
C VAL A 176 14.78 -13.37 -1.02
N ALA A 177 14.60 -14.24 -2.02
CA ALA A 177 13.35 -14.38 -2.76
C ALA A 177 12.14 -14.71 -1.86
N PHE A 178 12.34 -15.49 -0.79
CA PHE A 178 11.28 -15.74 0.19
C PHE A 178 11.05 -14.50 1.07
N GLY A 179 12.10 -13.75 1.39
CA GLY A 179 12.01 -12.50 2.14
C GLY A 179 11.29 -11.40 1.39
N ASP A 180 11.52 -11.29 0.08
CA ASP A 180 10.82 -10.38 -0.83
C ASP A 180 9.33 -10.73 -0.87
N MET A 181 9.00 -12.00 -1.13
CA MET A 181 7.61 -12.48 -1.05
C MET A 181 6.94 -12.15 0.29
N LEU A 182 7.64 -12.29 1.42
CA LEU A 182 7.09 -11.92 2.73
C LEU A 182 6.88 -10.40 2.87
N PHE A 183 7.77 -9.58 2.30
CA PHE A 183 7.65 -8.13 2.32
C PHE A 183 6.40 -7.65 1.57
N ASP A 184 6.03 -8.34 0.50
CA ASP A 184 4.83 -8.11 -0.30
C ASP A 184 3.59 -8.91 0.15
N SER A 185 3.72 -9.74 1.18
CA SER A 185 2.61 -10.58 1.65
C SER A 185 1.79 -9.92 2.74
N ALA A 186 0.54 -9.57 2.44
CA ALA A 186 -0.43 -9.19 3.46
C ALA A 186 -0.77 -10.34 4.45
N GLN A 187 -0.43 -11.60 4.10
CA GLN A 187 -0.78 -12.78 4.89
C GLN A 187 0.00 -12.89 6.21
N ILE A 188 1.12 -12.18 6.35
CA ILE A 188 1.88 -12.17 7.61
C ILE A 188 1.23 -11.31 8.70
N PHE A 189 0.25 -10.47 8.34
CA PHE A 189 -0.45 -9.58 9.26
C PHE A 189 -1.80 -10.13 9.73
N GLY A 190 -2.37 -9.48 10.74
CA GLY A 190 -3.72 -9.70 11.22
C GLY A 190 -4.76 -8.87 10.46
N SER A 191 -6.03 -9.10 10.79
CA SER A 191 -7.13 -8.23 10.35
C SER A 191 -7.08 -6.90 11.14
N PRO A 192 -7.28 -5.74 10.49
CA PRO A 192 -7.79 -5.58 9.14
C PRO A 192 -6.74 -5.57 8.02
N ALA A 193 -5.46 -5.40 8.33
CA ALA A 193 -4.41 -5.20 7.30
C ALA A 193 -4.36 -6.32 6.26
N ARG A 194 -4.38 -7.58 6.71
CA ARG A 194 -4.41 -8.75 5.83
C ARG A 194 -5.59 -8.72 4.86
N ASP A 195 -6.78 -8.44 5.38
CA ASP A 195 -8.01 -8.49 4.60
C ASP A 195 -8.14 -7.29 3.65
N LEU A 196 -7.45 -6.19 3.96
CA LEU A 196 -7.33 -5.01 3.12
C LEU A 196 -6.18 -5.11 2.10
N GLY A 197 -5.40 -6.20 2.12
CA GLY A 197 -4.26 -6.40 1.23
C GLY A 197 -3.08 -5.47 1.53
N ILE A 198 -2.95 -4.99 2.77
CA ILE A 198 -1.83 -4.15 3.19
C ILE A 198 -0.63 -5.05 3.52
N ALA A 199 0.50 -4.79 2.86
CA ALA A 199 1.79 -5.43 3.08
C ALA A 199 2.85 -4.39 3.47
N CYS A 200 4.10 -4.80 3.72
CA CYS A 200 5.18 -3.84 3.99
C CYS A 200 5.38 -2.89 2.81
N SER A 201 5.30 -3.41 1.58
CA SER A 201 5.42 -2.64 0.33
C SER A 201 4.30 -1.63 0.09
N THR A 202 3.12 -1.80 0.72
CA THR A 202 2.05 -0.80 0.66
C THR A 202 2.51 0.53 1.27
N CYS A 203 3.25 0.47 2.37
CA CYS A 203 3.83 1.65 3.04
C CYS A 203 5.21 2.00 2.47
N HIS A 204 6.02 0.98 2.21
CA HIS A 204 7.41 1.09 1.78
C HIS A 204 7.58 0.59 0.33
N ASN A 205 6.95 1.28 -0.60
CA ASN A 205 6.90 0.88 -2.00
C ASN A 205 8.30 0.88 -2.63
N ARG A 206 8.78 -0.31 -3.00
CA ARG A 206 10.12 -0.55 -3.59
C ARG A 206 11.26 0.03 -2.74
N SER A 207 11.24 -0.27 -1.45
CA SER A 207 12.18 0.23 -0.42
C SER A 207 12.11 1.73 -0.12
N ASP A 208 11.25 2.49 -0.80
CA ASP A 208 11.06 3.91 -0.55
C ASP A 208 9.70 4.20 0.09
N VAL A 209 9.50 5.41 0.61
CA VAL A 209 8.19 5.81 1.17
C VAL A 209 7.12 5.82 0.08
N ASN A 210 5.95 5.23 0.34
CA ASN A 210 4.77 5.45 -0.50
C ASN A 210 4.13 6.80 -0.16
N GLN A 211 4.47 7.84 -0.93
CA GLN A 211 3.96 9.21 -0.71
C GLN A 211 2.46 9.37 -1.00
N ARG A 212 1.81 8.38 -1.63
CA ARG A 212 0.36 8.40 -1.85
C ARG A 212 -0.42 7.85 -0.67
N LEU A 213 0.21 7.03 0.17
CA LEU A 213 -0.48 6.31 1.23
C LEU A 213 -1.19 7.29 2.15
N PHE A 214 -2.50 7.14 2.25
CA PHE A 214 -3.35 7.95 3.11
C PHE A 214 -4.55 7.13 3.55
N ILE A 215 -4.78 7.02 4.86
CA ILE A 215 -5.98 6.40 5.41
C ILE A 215 -6.63 7.41 6.37
N PRO A 216 -7.82 7.97 6.06
CA PRO A 216 -8.49 8.93 6.92
C PRO A 216 -8.67 8.41 8.36
N GLY A 217 -8.15 9.17 9.33
CA GLY A 217 -8.20 8.82 10.75
C GLY A 217 -7.06 7.91 11.24
N ALA A 218 -6.21 7.40 10.34
CA ALA A 218 -4.91 6.83 10.67
C ALA A 218 -3.75 7.66 10.10
N SER A 219 -4.01 8.55 9.14
CA SER A 219 -3.04 9.45 8.52
C SER A 219 -3.47 10.90 8.69
N HIS A 220 -2.54 11.80 8.99
CA HIS A 220 -2.77 13.26 8.95
C HIS A 220 -2.38 13.89 7.61
N GLN A 221 -1.53 13.21 6.83
CA GLN A 221 -1.06 13.61 5.50
C GLN A 221 -0.69 12.37 4.68
N PRO A 222 -0.58 12.48 3.34
CA PRO A 222 -0.03 11.41 2.51
C PRO A 222 1.41 11.05 2.90
N GLY A 223 1.74 9.75 2.91
CA GLY A 223 3.05 9.23 3.33
C GLY A 223 3.26 9.19 4.85
N ALA A 224 2.20 9.35 5.65
CA ALA A 224 2.25 9.22 7.09
C ALA A 224 1.13 8.30 7.60
N ILE A 225 1.39 7.56 8.67
CA ILE A 225 0.40 6.67 9.27
C ILE A 225 0.71 6.39 10.75
N ASP A 226 -0.35 6.27 11.52
CA ASP A 226 -0.37 5.79 12.90
C ASP A 226 -0.61 4.27 12.87
N VAL A 227 0.43 3.51 13.22
CA VAL A 227 0.42 2.03 13.23
C VAL A 227 0.21 1.44 14.62
N ASP A 228 0.40 2.22 15.68
CA ASP A 228 0.14 1.84 17.06
C ASP A 228 -1.16 2.43 17.63
N GLY A 229 -2.00 3.01 16.76
CA GLY A 229 -3.38 3.37 17.03
C GLY A 229 -4.37 2.20 16.96
N ALA A 230 -5.67 2.52 17.02
CA ALA A 230 -6.73 1.51 17.11
C ALA A 230 -7.04 0.77 15.80
N PHE A 231 -6.60 1.29 14.65
CA PHE A 231 -7.06 0.82 13.34
C PHE A 231 -6.54 -0.59 13.01
N PHE A 232 -5.24 -0.83 13.19
CA PHE A 232 -4.61 -2.10 12.83
C PHE A 232 -4.66 -3.12 13.98
N ASN A 233 -4.26 -2.71 15.20
CA ASN A 233 -4.27 -3.61 16.35
C ASN A 233 -4.81 -2.92 17.61
N PRO A 234 -6.11 -3.02 17.89
CA PRO A 234 -6.73 -2.42 19.08
C PRO A 234 -6.14 -2.84 20.43
N ILE A 235 -5.44 -3.99 20.49
CA ILE A 235 -4.82 -4.49 21.73
C ILE A 235 -3.58 -3.65 22.08
N PHE A 236 -2.89 -3.11 21.08
CA PHE A 236 -1.67 -2.33 21.24
C PHE A 236 -1.88 -0.82 21.08
N ASN A 237 -3.13 -0.40 20.93
CA ASN A 237 -3.53 1.01 20.87
C ASN A 237 -2.97 1.83 22.04
N ASP A 238 -2.05 2.75 21.73
CA ASP A 238 -1.41 3.63 22.70
C ASP A 238 -2.30 4.82 23.15
N ARG A 239 -3.42 5.01 22.43
CA ARG A 239 -4.48 6.01 22.60
C ARG A 239 -4.05 7.44 22.27
N ARG A 240 -3.06 7.59 21.41
CA ARG A 240 -2.66 8.86 20.82
C ARG A 240 -3.13 8.91 19.37
N ASP A 241 -3.09 10.12 18.84
CA ASP A 241 -3.40 10.43 17.44
C ASP A 241 -2.20 11.24 16.96
N ASP A 242 -1.09 10.54 16.78
CA ASP A 242 0.23 11.07 16.43
C ASP A 242 0.86 10.27 15.27
N PRO A 243 0.17 10.20 14.11
CA PRO A 243 0.73 9.57 12.92
C PRO A 243 2.11 10.12 12.57
N LEU A 244 3.03 9.22 12.28
CA LEU A 244 4.41 9.54 11.92
C LEU A 244 4.61 9.40 10.41
N ASP A 245 5.60 10.12 9.88
CA ASP A 245 6.07 9.91 8.52
C ASP A 245 6.60 8.48 8.33
N ILE A 246 6.27 7.89 7.18
CA ILE A 246 6.81 6.59 6.80
C ILE A 246 8.25 6.82 6.29
N PRO A 247 9.27 6.24 6.94
CA PRO A 247 10.65 6.42 6.50
C PRO A 247 10.94 5.60 5.23
N SER A 248 11.85 6.09 4.39
CA SER A 248 12.50 5.27 3.37
C SER A 248 13.28 4.12 4.03
N LEU A 249 13.25 2.93 3.43
CA LEU A 249 14.04 1.77 3.87
C LEU A 249 15.37 1.65 3.10
N ARG A 250 15.66 2.55 2.15
CA ARG A 250 16.93 2.54 1.43
C ARG A 250 18.12 2.60 2.38
N GLY A 251 19.09 1.71 2.18
CA GLY A 251 20.29 1.62 3.00
C GLY A 251 20.05 1.12 4.43
N LEU A 252 18.96 0.37 4.69
CA LEU A 252 18.52 -0.09 6.02
C LEU A 252 19.63 -0.76 6.86
N ARG A 253 20.59 -1.42 6.20
CA ARG A 253 21.77 -2.02 6.84
C ARG A 253 22.66 -1.02 7.58
N PHE A 254 22.51 0.27 7.32
CA PHE A 254 23.30 1.35 7.90
C PHE A 254 22.54 2.25 8.88
N THR A 255 21.22 2.12 8.97
CA THR A 255 20.34 3.10 9.64
C THR A 255 19.99 2.75 11.08
N GLY A 256 20.39 1.57 11.57
CA GLY A 256 20.17 1.17 12.96
C GLY A 256 20.64 2.24 13.97
N PRO A 257 19.99 2.41 15.14
CA PRO A 257 18.85 1.63 15.64
C PRO A 257 17.55 1.83 14.84
N TYR A 258 16.53 1.04 15.15
CA TYR A 258 15.28 0.94 14.39
C TYR A 258 14.07 1.38 15.23
N GLY A 259 13.02 1.80 14.53
CA GLY A 259 11.92 2.60 15.09
C GLY A 259 12.28 4.09 15.06
N ARG A 260 11.30 4.99 14.90
CA ARG A 260 11.57 6.44 14.78
C ARG A 260 12.26 7.03 16.01
N ASP A 261 12.14 6.35 17.14
CA ASP A 261 12.71 6.68 18.45
C ASP A 261 13.95 5.83 18.82
N GLY A 262 14.46 4.99 17.90
CA GLY A 262 15.64 4.18 18.11
C GLY A 262 15.50 3.08 19.17
N ARG A 263 14.27 2.68 19.51
CA ARG A 263 14.03 1.74 20.61
C ARG A 263 14.46 0.30 20.33
N PHE A 264 14.68 -0.07 19.05
CA PHE A 264 15.09 -1.41 18.66
C PHE A 264 16.54 -1.44 18.17
N ALA A 265 17.39 -2.23 18.82
CA ALA A 265 18.77 -2.45 18.36
C ALA A 265 18.89 -3.47 17.22
N SER A 266 17.81 -4.16 16.88
CA SER A 266 17.78 -5.31 15.99
C SER A 266 16.66 -5.14 14.96
N LEU A 267 17.01 -5.22 13.68
CA LEU A 267 16.01 -5.16 12.60
C LEU A 267 15.02 -6.31 12.74
N ARG A 268 15.50 -7.49 13.13
CA ARG A 268 14.68 -8.67 13.38
C ARG A 268 13.62 -8.43 14.46
N ASP A 269 13.99 -7.78 15.56
CA ASP A 269 13.07 -7.50 16.66
C ASP A 269 12.06 -6.41 16.26
N PHE A 270 12.52 -5.40 15.51
CA PHE A 270 11.66 -4.38 14.92
C PHE A 270 10.63 -4.98 13.97
N SER A 271 11.05 -5.81 12.99
CA SER A 271 10.13 -6.46 12.05
C SER A 271 9.12 -7.37 12.74
N ARG A 272 9.53 -8.11 13.78
CA ARG A 272 8.58 -8.88 14.62
C ARG A 272 7.58 -7.96 15.33
N ASN A 273 8.04 -6.81 15.86
CA ASN A 273 7.16 -5.82 16.48
C ASN A 273 6.12 -5.29 15.49
N VAL A 274 6.53 -4.93 14.27
CA VAL A 274 5.62 -4.49 13.21
C VAL A 274 4.56 -5.58 12.97
N ILE A 275 4.99 -6.81 12.72
CA ILE A 275 4.06 -7.91 12.39
C ILE A 275 3.07 -8.19 13.53
N VAL A 276 3.56 -8.39 14.75
CA VAL A 276 2.73 -8.90 15.87
C VAL A 276 2.03 -7.79 16.64
N ASN A 277 2.74 -6.70 16.93
CA ASN A 277 2.22 -5.66 17.83
C ASN A 277 1.48 -4.57 17.06
N GLU A 278 2.02 -4.07 15.96
CA GLU A 278 1.40 -2.99 15.18
C GLU A 278 0.28 -3.55 14.29
N PHE A 279 0.52 -4.66 13.59
CA PHE A 279 -0.40 -5.20 12.59
C PHE A 279 -1.14 -6.48 13.04
N GLY A 280 -0.94 -6.94 14.27
CA GLY A 280 -1.75 -8.01 14.88
C GLY A 280 -1.62 -9.39 14.23
N GLY A 281 -0.52 -9.64 13.51
CA GLY A 281 -0.19 -10.92 12.90
C GLY A 281 0.23 -11.99 13.92
N ASP A 282 0.27 -13.24 13.46
CA ASP A 282 0.80 -14.36 14.23
C ASP A 282 2.33 -14.23 14.40
N GLU A 283 2.88 -14.96 15.38
CA GLU A 283 4.33 -15.00 15.58
C GLU A 283 5.04 -15.59 14.34
N PRO A 284 5.90 -14.83 13.64
CA PRO A 284 6.60 -15.36 12.48
C PRO A 284 7.60 -16.46 12.87
N THR A 285 7.78 -17.45 12.00
CA THR A 285 8.81 -18.47 12.23
C THR A 285 10.21 -17.86 12.20
N PRO A 286 11.23 -18.53 12.79
CA PRO A 286 12.58 -18.03 12.70
C PRO A 286 13.08 -17.83 11.27
N PHE A 287 12.68 -18.74 10.37
CA PHE A 287 12.98 -18.71 8.95
C PHE A 287 12.34 -17.50 8.25
N MET A 288 11.08 -17.17 8.54
CA MET A 288 10.42 -15.98 7.98
C MET A 288 11.15 -14.69 8.35
N LEU A 289 11.52 -14.54 9.62
CA LEU A 289 12.26 -13.35 10.07
C LEU A 289 13.67 -13.29 9.48
N ASP A 290 14.36 -14.43 9.32
CA ASP A 290 15.68 -14.46 8.68
C ASP A 290 15.59 -14.10 7.20
N ALA A 291 14.57 -14.61 6.50
CA ALA A 291 14.28 -14.29 5.11
C ALA A 291 13.97 -12.80 4.92
N LEU A 292 13.01 -12.27 5.69
CA LEU A 292 12.62 -10.87 5.60
C LEU A 292 13.81 -9.93 5.90
N VAL A 293 14.60 -10.23 6.93
CA VAL A 293 15.81 -9.45 7.24
C VAL A 293 16.87 -9.59 6.14
N ALA A 294 17.06 -10.78 5.57
CA ALA A 294 17.99 -10.97 4.46
C ALA A 294 17.62 -10.07 3.28
N TYR A 295 16.36 -10.04 2.87
CA TYR A 295 15.88 -9.16 1.80
C TYR A 295 16.03 -7.68 2.14
N MET A 296 15.52 -7.22 3.29
CA MET A 296 15.56 -5.79 3.63
C MET A 296 16.99 -5.23 3.80
N LEU A 297 17.99 -6.08 4.06
CA LEU A 297 19.40 -5.64 4.12
C LEU A 297 20.01 -5.40 2.73
N GLU A 298 19.38 -5.90 1.67
CA GLU A 298 19.80 -5.67 0.28
C GLU A 298 19.45 -4.28 -0.23
N PHE A 299 18.45 -3.61 0.36
CA PHE A 299 18.04 -2.26 0.00
C PHE A 299 19.20 -1.27 0.08
N ASP A 300 19.62 -0.72 -1.06
CA ASP A 300 20.71 0.24 -1.15
C ASP A 300 20.24 1.68 -1.35
N PHE A 301 21.13 2.63 -1.12
CA PHE A 301 20.91 4.01 -1.52
C PHE A 301 21.00 4.16 -3.04
N LEU A 302 20.28 5.13 -3.58
CA LEU A 302 20.37 5.46 -5.00
C LEU A 302 21.72 6.10 -5.34
N PRO A 303 22.27 5.85 -6.55
CA PRO A 303 23.42 6.58 -7.06
C PRO A 303 23.16 8.09 -7.13
N ASN A 304 24.18 8.87 -6.76
CA ASN A 304 24.18 10.33 -6.88
C ASN A 304 25.54 10.82 -7.35
N SER A 305 25.62 11.24 -8.61
CA SER A 305 26.84 11.74 -9.25
C SER A 305 27.42 13.02 -8.63
N MET A 306 26.63 13.74 -7.82
CA MET A 306 27.09 14.91 -7.07
C MET A 306 27.83 14.54 -5.78
N LEU A 307 27.84 13.27 -5.37
CA LEU A 307 28.50 12.80 -4.17
C LEU A 307 29.61 11.78 -4.47
N THR A 308 30.69 11.87 -3.71
CA THR A 308 31.69 10.79 -3.58
C THR A 308 31.18 9.70 -2.64
N SER A 309 31.83 8.53 -2.64
CA SER A 309 31.60 7.46 -1.65
C SER A 309 31.78 7.88 -0.19
N GLU A 310 32.49 8.98 0.08
CA GLU A 310 32.66 9.54 1.44
C GLU A 310 31.67 10.69 1.75
N GLY A 311 30.61 10.87 0.95
CA GLY A 311 29.59 11.89 1.17
C GLY A 311 30.02 13.34 0.90
N ARG A 312 31.18 13.56 0.27
CA ARG A 312 31.61 14.90 -0.18
C ARG A 312 31.05 15.26 -1.54
N LEU A 313 30.84 16.56 -1.78
CA LEU A 313 30.41 17.06 -3.09
C LEU A 313 31.50 16.85 -4.16
N THR A 314 31.07 16.48 -5.37
CA THR A 314 31.91 16.42 -6.56
C THR A 314 31.82 17.74 -7.34
N ALA A 315 32.57 17.84 -8.45
CA ALA A 315 32.54 19.01 -9.32
C ALA A 315 31.23 19.16 -10.11
N SER A 316 30.35 18.14 -10.16
CA SER A 316 29.03 18.27 -10.77
C SER A 316 28.02 19.01 -9.88
N ALA A 317 28.31 19.12 -8.58
CA ALA A 317 27.44 19.82 -7.64
C ALA A 317 27.42 21.34 -7.88
N PRO A 318 26.25 22.01 -7.75
CA PRO A 318 26.14 23.46 -7.93
C PRO A 318 27.06 24.27 -7.00
N GLU A 319 27.57 25.42 -7.45
CA GLU A 319 28.41 26.29 -6.62
C GLU A 319 27.71 26.73 -5.31
N ALA A 320 26.38 26.86 -5.32
CA ALA A 320 25.61 27.16 -4.11
C ALA A 320 25.70 26.03 -3.07
N ALA A 321 25.60 24.77 -3.51
CA ALA A 321 25.76 23.61 -2.65
C ALA A 321 27.17 23.55 -2.04
N GLN A 322 28.21 23.90 -2.79
CA GLN A 322 29.58 23.96 -2.28
C GLN A 322 29.75 25.02 -1.17
N ARG A 323 29.09 26.19 -1.31
CA ARG A 323 29.05 27.18 -0.22
C ARG A 323 28.21 26.69 0.96
N GLY A 324 27.12 25.99 0.69
CA GLY A 324 26.25 25.36 1.67
C GLY A 324 26.98 24.31 2.52
N GLU A 325 27.86 23.51 1.92
CA GLU A 325 28.68 22.53 2.63
C GLU A 325 29.54 23.18 3.72
N ALA A 326 30.11 24.36 3.44
CA ALA A 326 30.89 25.11 4.45
C ALA A 326 30.01 25.55 5.63
N ILE A 327 28.75 25.87 5.39
CA ILE A 327 27.77 26.24 6.43
C ILE A 327 27.33 25.00 7.22
N PHE A 328 27.08 23.89 6.53
CA PHE A 328 26.69 22.61 7.13
C PHE A 328 27.74 22.07 8.12
N ASN A 329 29.02 22.31 7.81
CA ASN A 329 30.16 21.93 8.66
C ASN A 329 30.50 22.97 9.74
N ARG A 330 29.88 24.15 9.73
CA ARG A 330 30.16 25.23 10.68
C ARG A 330 29.55 24.94 12.06
N PRO A 331 30.30 25.05 13.16
CA PRO A 331 29.74 25.00 14.50
C PRO A 331 28.84 26.21 14.80
N PHE A 332 27.73 25.99 15.49
CA PHE A 332 26.81 27.02 15.94
C PHE A 332 26.62 26.97 17.47
N ALA A 333 26.72 28.13 18.13
CA ALA A 333 26.48 28.23 19.56
C ALA A 333 25.06 27.75 19.96
N GLY A 334 24.07 28.02 19.10
CA GLY A 334 22.69 27.56 19.25
C GLY A 334 22.48 26.05 19.18
N LEU A 335 23.47 25.31 18.68
CA LEU A 335 23.52 23.85 18.66
C LEU A 335 24.51 23.29 19.70
N GLY A 336 24.91 24.10 20.70
CA GLY A 336 25.89 23.70 21.70
C GLY A 336 27.30 23.52 21.12
N ASP A 337 27.70 24.43 20.23
CA ASP A 337 28.97 24.41 19.49
C ASP A 337 29.16 23.18 18.58
N ARG A 338 28.05 22.56 18.16
CA ARG A 338 28.00 21.52 17.13
C ARG A 338 27.62 22.10 15.77
N SER A 339 27.88 21.34 14.71
CA SER A 339 27.46 21.61 13.34
C SER A 339 26.36 20.64 12.89
N CYS A 340 25.74 20.88 11.73
CA CYS A 340 24.79 19.94 11.13
C CYS A 340 25.46 18.57 10.88
N ALA A 341 26.71 18.59 10.41
CA ALA A 341 27.55 17.41 10.20
C ALA A 341 27.90 16.63 11.49
N SER A 342 27.60 17.17 12.67
CA SER A 342 27.83 16.46 13.95
C SER A 342 26.82 15.34 14.20
N CYS A 343 25.62 15.44 13.59
CA CYS A 343 24.59 14.39 13.62
C CYS A 343 24.44 13.75 12.22
N HIS A 344 24.42 14.57 11.16
CA HIS A 344 24.35 14.09 9.77
C HIS A 344 25.75 13.91 9.17
N VAL A 345 26.47 12.88 9.64
CA VAL A 345 27.90 12.67 9.37
C VAL A 345 28.16 12.23 7.92
N PRO A 346 28.81 13.03 7.05
CA PRO A 346 28.89 12.76 5.61
C PRO A 346 29.51 11.41 5.23
N ASP A 347 30.62 11.01 5.87
CA ASP A 347 31.32 9.75 5.59
C ASP A 347 30.69 8.52 6.26
N ALA A 348 29.55 8.71 6.93
CA ALA A 348 28.76 7.66 7.56
C ALA A 348 27.30 7.65 7.05
N ASN A 349 27.12 7.86 5.74
CA ASN A 349 25.80 7.93 5.09
C ASN A 349 24.88 9.00 5.69
N PHE A 350 25.46 10.10 6.18
CA PHE A 350 24.75 11.20 6.84
C PHE A 350 24.01 10.78 8.12
N LEU A 351 24.61 9.86 8.89
CA LEU A 351 24.03 9.30 10.11
C LEU A 351 25.06 9.26 11.25
N ASP A 352 24.62 9.59 12.47
CA ASP A 352 25.35 9.34 13.70
C ASP A 352 24.80 8.16 14.53
N ARG A 353 23.69 7.57 14.05
CA ARG A 353 23.02 6.39 14.63
C ARG A 353 22.57 6.61 16.07
N GLN A 354 22.09 7.82 16.36
CA GLN A 354 21.60 8.22 17.68
C GLN A 354 20.26 8.93 17.57
N ALA A 355 19.46 8.79 18.64
CA ALA A 355 18.26 9.58 18.84
C ALA A 355 18.60 10.91 19.53
N HIS A 356 18.06 12.01 19.02
CA HIS A 356 18.21 13.35 19.59
C HIS A 356 16.86 14.00 19.86
N ASP A 357 16.76 14.69 20.98
CA ASP A 357 15.68 15.65 21.22
C ASP A 357 16.12 17.02 20.72
N ILE A 358 15.60 17.40 19.54
CA ILE A 358 15.82 18.73 18.96
C ILE A 358 14.71 19.72 19.34
N GLY A 359 13.75 19.33 20.19
CA GLY A 359 12.58 20.13 20.56
C GLY A 359 11.45 20.10 19.54
N SER A 360 11.43 19.11 18.64
CA SER A 360 10.36 18.92 17.65
C SER A 360 9.22 18.03 18.17
N VAL A 361 9.47 17.20 19.19
CA VAL A 361 8.46 16.28 19.74
C VAL A 361 7.73 16.92 20.91
N SER A 362 6.41 16.94 20.87
CA SER A 362 5.60 17.37 22.01
C SER A 362 5.58 16.30 23.12
N PRO A 363 5.67 16.66 24.41
CA PRO A 363 5.50 15.70 25.49
C PRO A 363 4.08 15.11 25.48
N ALA A 364 3.98 13.80 25.69
CA ALA A 364 2.69 13.09 25.69
C ALA A 364 1.69 13.58 26.74
N TYR A 365 2.17 14.14 27.84
CA TYR A 365 1.36 14.75 28.90
C TYR A 365 2.19 15.76 29.70
N GLU A 366 1.51 16.62 30.46
CA GLU A 366 2.16 17.62 31.30
C GLU A 366 3.11 16.96 32.31
N GLY A 367 4.40 17.33 32.26
CA GLY A 367 5.46 16.77 33.11
C GLY A 367 6.16 15.53 32.54
N ALA A 368 5.72 15.00 31.39
CA ALA A 368 6.49 14.02 30.63
C ALA A 368 7.76 14.66 30.03
N ARG A 369 8.79 13.83 29.80
CA ARG A 369 9.92 14.25 28.96
C ARG A 369 9.52 14.14 27.49
N ALA A 370 9.96 15.09 26.67
CA ALA A 370 9.82 14.98 25.22
C ALA A 370 10.60 13.76 24.71
N GLY A 371 10.11 13.17 23.62
CA GLY A 371 10.78 12.06 22.95
C GLY A 371 12.03 12.52 22.21
N ALA A 372 12.97 11.60 22.02
CA ALA A 372 14.08 11.76 21.09
C ALA A 372 13.78 10.91 19.86
N LEU A 373 14.25 11.36 18.70
CA LEU A 373 14.06 10.65 17.44
C LEU A 373 15.40 10.43 16.75
N ASP A 374 15.51 9.32 16.04
CA ASP A 374 16.72 8.97 15.30
C ASP A 374 17.03 10.01 14.23
N THR A 375 18.31 10.38 14.11
CA THR A 375 18.80 11.20 13.01
C THR A 375 18.51 10.48 11.68
N PRO A 376 17.65 11.01 10.79
CA PRO A 376 17.44 10.40 9.48
C PRO A 376 18.65 10.65 8.58
N THR A 377 18.89 9.74 7.63
CA THR A 377 19.85 9.99 6.55
C THR A 377 19.35 11.13 5.68
N LEU A 378 20.29 11.90 5.11
CA LEU A 378 19.96 12.94 4.13
C LEU A 378 19.94 12.39 2.70
N LEU A 379 20.41 11.16 2.46
CA LEU A 379 20.41 10.55 1.13
C LEU A 379 18.98 10.25 0.68
N GLY A 380 18.63 10.67 -0.55
CA GLY A 380 17.28 10.50 -1.10
C GLY A 380 16.21 11.43 -0.53
N THR A 381 16.52 12.29 0.44
CA THR A 381 15.48 13.06 1.17
C THR A 381 14.73 14.07 0.29
N VAL A 382 15.29 14.49 -0.84
CA VAL A 382 14.62 15.43 -1.77
C VAL A 382 13.29 14.89 -2.27
N TYR A 383 13.14 13.56 -2.29
CA TYR A 383 11.95 12.87 -2.79
C TYR A 383 10.93 12.54 -1.68
N THR A 384 11.21 12.84 -0.41
CA THR A 384 10.42 12.35 0.73
C THR A 384 9.73 13.47 1.50
N ALA A 385 9.45 14.61 0.86
CA ALA A 385 8.67 15.66 1.49
C ALA A 385 7.25 15.18 1.85
N PRO A 386 6.60 15.75 2.88
CA PRO A 386 7.12 16.77 3.80
C PRO A 386 8.09 16.19 4.84
N TYR A 387 8.81 17.07 5.54
CA TYR A 387 9.91 16.75 6.43
C TYR A 387 9.50 16.83 7.91
N PHE A 388 10.36 16.26 8.75
CA PHE A 388 10.15 15.94 10.16
C PHE A 388 9.21 14.74 10.36
N HIS A 389 9.32 14.16 11.55
CA HIS A 389 8.56 12.98 11.96
C HIS A 389 7.05 13.13 11.86
N ASP A 390 6.56 14.37 11.90
CA ASP A 390 5.14 14.74 11.83
C ASP A 390 4.81 15.46 10.52
N GLY A 391 5.74 15.55 9.55
CA GLY A 391 5.52 16.26 8.29
C GLY A 391 5.26 17.75 8.40
N SER A 392 5.57 18.38 9.53
CA SER A 392 5.24 19.78 9.79
C SER A 392 5.91 20.78 8.83
N LEU A 393 6.97 20.36 8.11
CA LEU A 393 7.79 21.23 7.27
C LEU A 393 7.71 20.81 5.79
N PRO A 394 7.15 21.61 4.88
CA PRO A 394 6.88 21.16 3.51
C PRO A 394 8.12 21.13 2.59
N THR A 395 9.22 21.79 2.96
CA THR A 395 10.42 21.94 2.12
C THR A 395 11.71 21.88 2.94
N LEU A 396 12.84 21.50 2.32
CA LEU A 396 14.16 21.59 2.95
C LEU A 396 14.50 23.03 3.35
N ALA A 397 14.05 24.02 2.58
CA ALA A 397 14.17 25.44 2.95
C ALA A 397 13.44 25.74 4.27
N ALA A 398 12.23 25.19 4.48
CA ALA A 398 11.49 25.33 5.72
C ALA A 398 12.21 24.64 6.89
N VAL A 399 12.89 23.51 6.66
CA VAL A 399 13.77 22.87 7.67
C VAL A 399 14.92 23.80 8.07
N VAL A 400 15.59 24.41 7.09
CA VAL A 400 16.69 25.36 7.35
C VAL A 400 16.18 26.60 8.11
N ASP A 401 15.02 27.13 7.71
CA ASP A 401 14.40 28.27 8.40
C ASP A 401 14.03 27.92 9.85
N TRP A 402 13.41 26.75 10.08
CA TRP A 402 13.06 26.26 11.41
C TRP A 402 14.29 26.16 12.32
N PHE A 403 15.37 25.51 11.86
CA PHE A 403 16.61 25.43 12.64
C PHE A 403 17.22 26.81 12.89
N ASN A 404 17.20 27.69 11.89
CA ASN A 404 17.72 29.04 12.03
C ASN A 404 16.97 29.85 13.12
N GLU A 405 15.65 29.69 13.21
CA GLU A 405 14.80 30.35 14.20
C GLU A 405 14.92 29.69 15.57
N GLU A 406 14.58 28.40 15.68
CA GLU A 406 14.52 27.66 16.96
C GLU A 406 15.89 27.54 17.64
N LYS A 407 16.97 27.52 16.86
CA LYS A 407 18.34 27.45 17.38
C LYS A 407 19.09 28.77 17.25
N SER A 408 18.43 29.86 16.82
CA SER A 408 19.03 31.20 16.74
C SER A 408 20.39 31.22 16.00
N LEU A 409 20.46 30.53 14.84
CA LEU A 409 21.70 30.33 14.10
C LEU A 409 22.23 31.61 13.42
N GLN A 410 21.37 32.62 13.26
CA GLN A 410 21.68 33.93 12.66
C GLN A 410 22.20 33.84 11.22
N LEU A 411 21.69 32.87 10.45
CA LEU A 411 21.99 32.71 9.03
C LEU A 411 21.35 33.84 8.22
N THR A 412 22.14 34.45 7.34
CA THR A 412 21.62 35.38 6.33
C THR A 412 20.74 34.63 5.32
N MET A 413 19.89 35.37 4.59
CA MET A 413 19.05 34.78 3.53
C MET A 413 19.87 34.02 2.48
N ALA A 414 21.04 34.53 2.12
CA ALA A 414 21.94 33.88 1.17
C ALA A 414 22.53 32.58 1.74
N GLU A 415 22.94 32.58 3.02
CA GLU A 415 23.45 31.37 3.68
C GLU A 415 22.37 30.28 3.79
N ARG A 416 21.12 30.65 4.06
CA ARG A 416 20.02 29.67 4.11
C ARG A 416 19.72 29.07 2.75
N ALA A 417 19.78 29.88 1.69
CA ALA A 417 19.63 29.39 0.32
C ALA A 417 20.79 28.45 -0.08
N ASP A 418 22.03 28.81 0.26
CA ASP A 418 23.21 27.97 0.01
C ASP A 418 23.14 26.64 0.79
N LEU A 419 22.74 26.68 2.07
CA LEU A 419 22.55 25.46 2.88
C LEU A 419 21.41 24.59 2.33
N THR A 420 20.31 25.18 1.87
CA THR A 420 19.23 24.44 1.21
C THR A 420 19.74 23.74 -0.04
N ALA A 421 20.51 24.44 -0.88
CA ALA A 421 21.10 23.85 -2.09
C ALA A 421 22.06 22.69 -1.77
N TYR A 422 22.75 22.72 -0.62
CA TYR A 422 23.55 21.59 -0.15
C TYR A 422 22.68 20.38 0.21
N LEU A 423 21.60 20.58 0.98
CA LEU A 423 20.68 19.50 1.33
C LEU A 423 20.00 18.90 0.09
N GLU A 424 19.63 19.74 -0.88
CA GLU A 424 19.09 19.29 -2.17
C GLU A 424 20.12 18.47 -2.97
N ALA A 425 21.38 18.90 -3.00
CA ALA A 425 22.43 18.15 -3.70
C ALA A 425 22.74 16.81 -3.02
N VAL A 426 22.76 16.76 -1.68
CA VAL A 426 22.99 15.53 -0.91
C VAL A 426 21.82 14.55 -1.06
N GLY A 427 20.58 15.06 -0.99
CA GLY A 427 19.38 14.24 -1.04
C GLY A 427 18.87 13.88 -2.42
N ALA A 428 19.51 14.37 -3.48
CA ALA A 428 19.19 13.98 -4.85
C ALA A 428 19.72 12.57 -5.19
N ALA A 429 19.25 12.07 -6.33
CA ALA A 429 19.73 10.86 -6.99
C ALA A 429 19.74 11.08 -8.52
N ASP A 430 20.55 10.30 -9.23
CA ASP A 430 20.67 10.43 -10.69
C ASP A 430 19.39 9.96 -11.41
N GLU A 431 18.86 8.79 -11.03
CA GLU A 431 17.64 8.18 -11.60
C GLU A 431 16.77 7.61 -10.47
N PRO A 432 15.89 8.40 -9.84
CA PRO A 432 15.16 7.98 -8.64
C PRO A 432 13.92 7.10 -8.88
N TYR A 433 13.48 6.98 -10.14
CA TYR A 433 12.24 6.32 -10.51
C TYR A 433 12.48 5.27 -11.60
N GLU A 434 11.66 4.23 -11.59
CA GLU A 434 11.65 3.17 -12.59
C GLU A 434 11.28 3.75 -13.97
N ALA A 435 12.02 3.35 -15.00
CA ALA A 435 11.79 3.81 -16.36
C ALA A 435 11.06 2.72 -17.16
N PHE A 436 9.77 2.94 -17.42
CA PHE A 436 8.98 2.05 -18.27
C PHE A 436 9.04 2.45 -19.74
N ASP A 437 9.13 1.46 -20.62
CA ASP A 437 9.09 1.60 -22.07
C ASP A 437 8.19 0.52 -22.71
N THR A 438 8.40 0.24 -24.00
CA THR A 438 7.60 -0.76 -24.71
C THR A 438 7.91 -2.21 -24.31
N GLU A 439 9.09 -2.47 -23.77
CA GLU A 439 9.58 -3.79 -23.36
C GLU A 439 9.56 -3.95 -21.82
N ASN A 440 9.87 -2.90 -21.08
CA ASN A 440 9.79 -2.82 -19.62
C ASN A 440 8.48 -2.15 -19.22
N THR A 441 7.50 -2.95 -18.84
CA THR A 441 6.17 -2.45 -18.42
C THR A 441 5.92 -2.79 -16.96
N ALA A 442 5.04 -2.05 -16.29
CA ALA A 442 4.65 -2.33 -14.91
C ALA A 442 4.12 -3.77 -14.73
N PHE A 443 3.36 -4.28 -15.70
CA PHE A 443 2.91 -5.68 -15.69
C PHE A 443 4.08 -6.67 -15.79
N ARG A 444 5.09 -6.38 -16.63
CA ARG A 444 6.27 -7.23 -16.74
C ARG A 444 7.04 -7.28 -15.42
N LEU A 445 7.20 -6.14 -14.77
CA LEU A 445 7.87 -6.04 -13.47
C LEU A 445 7.15 -6.91 -12.43
N ALA A 446 5.84 -6.67 -12.23
CA ALA A 446 5.03 -7.43 -11.28
C ALA A 446 5.00 -8.94 -11.60
N PHE A 447 4.87 -9.30 -12.89
CA PHE A 447 4.90 -10.69 -13.31
C PHE A 447 6.24 -11.37 -12.99
N SER A 448 7.36 -10.69 -13.28
CA SER A 448 8.70 -11.18 -12.97
C SER A 448 8.86 -11.43 -11.48
N GLU A 449 8.52 -10.44 -10.64
CA GLU A 449 8.57 -10.54 -9.17
C GLU A 449 7.76 -11.72 -8.65
N LEU A 450 6.50 -11.85 -9.05
CA LEU A 450 5.63 -12.94 -8.60
C LEU A 450 6.14 -14.32 -9.03
N THR A 451 6.77 -14.43 -10.21
CA THR A 451 7.40 -15.68 -10.65
C THR A 451 8.70 -15.99 -9.89
N THR A 452 9.48 -14.97 -9.53
CA THR A 452 10.65 -15.10 -8.65
C THR A 452 10.24 -15.54 -7.25
N PHE A 453 9.17 -14.98 -6.68
CA PHE A 453 8.62 -15.40 -5.39
C PHE A 453 8.24 -16.88 -5.43
N ALA A 454 7.51 -17.28 -6.48
CA ALA A 454 7.08 -18.67 -6.67
C ALA A 454 8.26 -19.64 -6.80
N SER A 455 9.41 -19.21 -7.33
CA SER A 455 10.60 -20.05 -7.50
C SER A 455 11.09 -20.70 -6.20
N THR A 456 10.81 -20.07 -5.04
CA THR A 456 11.16 -20.62 -3.72
C THR A 456 10.45 -21.96 -3.42
N LEU A 457 9.39 -22.32 -4.16
CA LEU A 457 8.79 -23.65 -4.12
C LEU A 457 9.76 -24.78 -4.51
N ASP A 458 10.78 -24.51 -5.32
CA ASP A 458 11.85 -25.47 -5.62
C ASP A 458 12.64 -25.87 -4.36
N MET A 459 12.66 -25.00 -3.35
CA MET A 459 13.30 -25.24 -2.07
C MET A 459 12.31 -25.85 -1.04
N LEU A 460 11.07 -25.37 -1.02
CA LEU A 460 10.07 -25.72 0.00
C LEU A 460 9.39 -27.08 -0.24
N ILE A 461 9.00 -27.41 -1.47
CA ILE A 461 8.29 -28.66 -1.80
C ILE A 461 9.13 -29.90 -1.42
N PRO A 462 10.43 -29.99 -1.78
CA PRO A 462 11.25 -31.15 -1.39
C PRO A 462 11.40 -31.31 0.13
N ARG A 463 11.30 -30.21 0.89
CA ARG A 463 11.35 -30.21 2.36
C ARG A 463 10.02 -30.53 3.01
N ARG A 464 8.93 -30.59 2.22
CA ARG A 464 7.56 -30.76 2.69
C ARG A 464 7.14 -29.70 3.70
N ASP A 465 7.58 -28.47 3.46
CA ASP A 465 7.33 -27.33 4.34
C ASP A 465 5.93 -26.75 4.10
N ALA A 466 4.92 -27.42 4.63
CA ALA A 466 3.53 -27.10 4.36
C ALA A 466 3.15 -25.66 4.79
N GLU A 467 3.70 -25.17 5.90
CA GLU A 467 3.40 -23.84 6.43
C GLU A 467 3.80 -22.74 5.44
N HIS A 468 5.07 -22.74 5.01
CA HIS A 468 5.59 -21.71 4.12
C HIS A 468 5.08 -21.85 2.67
N ILE A 469 4.79 -23.07 2.20
CA ILE A 469 4.16 -23.28 0.89
C ILE A 469 2.75 -22.67 0.87
N LEU A 470 1.96 -22.86 1.92
CA LEU A 470 0.62 -22.31 1.99
C LEU A 470 0.63 -20.79 2.08
N LEU A 471 1.55 -20.22 2.85
CA LEU A 471 1.75 -18.77 2.91
C LEU A 471 2.07 -18.19 1.52
N LEU A 472 3.05 -18.77 0.83
CA LEU A 472 3.46 -18.36 -0.50
C LEU A 472 2.31 -18.47 -1.51
N THR A 473 1.67 -19.64 -1.59
CA THR A 473 0.62 -19.88 -2.59
C THR A 473 -0.61 -19.00 -2.35
N ASN A 474 -0.96 -18.70 -1.09
CA ASN A 474 -2.05 -17.77 -0.77
C ASN A 474 -1.71 -16.32 -1.15
N THR A 475 -0.43 -15.95 -1.15
CA THR A 475 0.05 -14.61 -1.54
C THR A 475 0.10 -14.51 -3.07
N VAL A 476 1.02 -15.25 -3.69
CA VAL A 476 1.35 -15.11 -5.12
C VAL A 476 0.15 -15.43 -6.02
N ALA A 477 -0.69 -16.42 -5.67
CA ALA A 477 -1.86 -16.73 -6.48
C ALA A 477 -2.93 -15.63 -6.43
N ALA A 478 -3.08 -14.94 -5.29
CA ALA A 478 -4.02 -13.84 -5.15
C ALA A 478 -3.54 -12.63 -5.97
N ASP A 479 -2.24 -12.32 -5.90
CA ASP A 479 -1.64 -11.18 -6.59
C ASP A 479 -1.63 -11.37 -8.11
N LEU A 480 -1.25 -12.57 -8.60
CA LEU A 480 -1.37 -12.90 -10.02
C LEU A 480 -2.81 -12.73 -10.54
N ALA A 481 -3.81 -13.11 -9.74
CA ALA A 481 -5.21 -12.95 -10.11
C ALA A 481 -5.67 -11.48 -10.08
N ALA A 482 -5.14 -10.67 -9.15
CA ALA A 482 -5.38 -9.25 -9.06
C ALA A 482 -4.77 -8.50 -10.26
N ASP A 483 -3.51 -8.79 -10.60
CA ASP A 483 -2.84 -8.24 -11.77
C ASP A 483 -3.53 -8.63 -13.07
N ALA A 484 -3.92 -9.91 -13.20
CA ALA A 484 -4.71 -10.36 -14.34
C ALA A 484 -6.00 -9.54 -14.53
N SER A 485 -6.61 -9.09 -13.42
CA SER A 485 -7.85 -8.32 -13.47
C SER A 485 -7.68 -6.91 -14.05
N THR A 486 -6.49 -6.34 -13.93
CA THR A 486 -6.15 -4.98 -14.39
C THR A 486 -5.46 -4.96 -15.76
N MET A 487 -5.06 -6.13 -16.29
CA MET A 487 -4.43 -6.27 -17.60
C MET A 487 -5.25 -5.61 -18.74
N SER A 488 -4.57 -4.75 -19.50
CA SER A 488 -5.10 -4.17 -20.74
C SER A 488 -5.15 -5.19 -21.89
N ASN A 489 -4.22 -6.16 -21.91
CA ASN A 489 -4.20 -7.25 -22.88
C ASN A 489 -5.19 -8.36 -22.49
N LEU A 490 -6.47 -8.15 -22.85
CA LEU A 490 -7.56 -9.07 -22.53
C LEU A 490 -7.40 -10.48 -23.12
N ALA A 491 -6.62 -10.65 -24.19
CA ALA A 491 -6.40 -11.94 -24.83
C ALA A 491 -5.43 -12.84 -24.05
N ALA A 492 -4.43 -12.25 -23.38
CA ALA A 492 -3.45 -12.96 -22.56
C ALA A 492 -3.95 -13.20 -21.11
N ARG A 493 -4.96 -12.44 -20.66
CA ARG A 493 -5.52 -12.53 -19.31
C ARG A 493 -5.89 -13.96 -18.84
N PRO A 494 -6.50 -14.84 -19.67
CA PRO A 494 -6.79 -16.21 -19.25
C PRO A 494 -5.55 -17.01 -18.86
N ASP A 495 -4.41 -16.76 -19.48
CA ASP A 495 -3.16 -17.47 -19.21
C ASP A 495 -2.63 -17.14 -17.81
N VAL A 496 -2.71 -15.88 -17.38
CA VAL A 496 -2.29 -15.44 -16.05
C VAL A 496 -3.23 -15.98 -14.96
N TYR A 497 -4.54 -16.01 -15.21
CA TYR A 497 -5.48 -16.68 -14.31
C TYR A 497 -5.20 -18.18 -14.17
N ALA A 498 -4.78 -18.85 -15.26
CA ALA A 498 -4.40 -20.26 -15.21
C ALA A 498 -3.14 -20.48 -14.37
N LEU A 499 -2.17 -19.56 -14.37
CA LEU A 499 -1.02 -19.61 -13.47
C LEU A 499 -1.43 -19.50 -12.00
N ALA A 500 -2.27 -18.52 -11.67
CA ALA A 500 -2.83 -18.38 -10.32
C ALA A 500 -3.58 -19.65 -9.87
N GLU A 501 -4.35 -20.26 -10.77
CA GLU A 501 -5.06 -21.53 -10.48
C GLU A 501 -4.08 -22.66 -10.16
N LYS A 502 -2.97 -22.81 -10.90
CA LYS A 502 -1.97 -23.84 -10.60
C LYS A 502 -1.29 -23.66 -9.25
N LEU A 503 -1.00 -22.42 -8.84
CA LEU A 503 -0.48 -22.17 -7.49
C LEU A 503 -1.52 -22.54 -6.41
N ASN A 504 -2.80 -22.24 -6.66
CA ASN A 504 -3.89 -22.70 -5.78
C ASN A 504 -3.99 -24.23 -5.73
N GLU A 505 -3.74 -24.93 -6.85
CA GLU A 505 -3.67 -26.39 -6.88
C GLU A 505 -2.49 -26.91 -6.05
N VAL A 506 -1.31 -26.29 -6.11
CA VAL A 506 -0.16 -26.62 -5.23
C VAL A 506 -0.59 -26.52 -3.77
N GLY A 507 -1.17 -25.38 -3.36
CA GLY A 507 -1.65 -25.20 -1.99
C GLY A 507 -2.72 -26.22 -1.58
N THR A 508 -3.65 -26.55 -2.47
CA THR A 508 -4.70 -27.56 -2.24
C THR A 508 -4.13 -28.96 -2.06
N ALA A 509 -3.14 -29.32 -2.88
CA ALA A 509 -2.44 -30.59 -2.80
C ALA A 509 -1.66 -30.72 -1.48
N VAL A 510 -0.96 -29.65 -1.06
CA VAL A 510 -0.24 -29.59 0.23
C VAL A 510 -1.20 -29.73 1.42
N ARG A 511 -2.35 -29.04 1.43
CA ARG A 511 -3.38 -29.22 2.48
C ARG A 511 -3.89 -30.65 2.59
N SER A 512 -3.83 -31.40 1.49
CA SER A 512 -4.29 -32.79 1.40
C SER A 512 -3.15 -33.81 1.56
N ASP A 513 -1.95 -33.38 1.93
CA ASP A 513 -0.73 -34.20 2.04
C ASP A 513 -0.36 -34.95 0.73
N ASN A 514 -0.78 -34.42 -0.42
CA ASN A 514 -0.55 -35.00 -1.75
C ASN A 514 0.64 -34.31 -2.44
N TRP A 515 1.85 -34.67 -2.02
CA TRP A 515 3.09 -34.06 -2.51
C TRP A 515 3.36 -34.33 -4.00
N GLU A 516 2.94 -35.47 -4.55
CA GLU A 516 3.08 -35.77 -5.98
C GLU A 516 2.22 -34.83 -6.84
N ALA A 517 0.99 -34.53 -6.40
CA ALA A 517 0.16 -33.54 -7.07
C ALA A 517 0.71 -32.12 -6.93
N ALA A 518 1.28 -31.77 -5.78
CA ALA A 518 1.93 -30.47 -5.58
C ALA A 518 3.13 -30.29 -6.53
N GLU A 519 4.00 -31.30 -6.64
CA GLU A 519 5.12 -31.30 -7.59
C GLU A 519 4.64 -31.19 -9.05
N ALA A 520 3.56 -31.90 -9.41
CA ALA A 520 3.00 -31.86 -10.76
C ALA A 520 2.42 -30.48 -11.11
N SER A 521 1.62 -29.87 -10.23
CA SER A 521 1.05 -28.53 -10.46
C SER A 521 2.15 -27.46 -10.47
N TRP A 522 3.20 -27.59 -9.64
CA TRP A 522 4.36 -26.70 -9.68
C TRP A 522 5.16 -26.82 -10.98
N ALA A 523 5.43 -28.05 -11.45
CA ALA A 523 6.09 -28.25 -12.74
C ALA A 523 5.28 -27.66 -13.91
N ALA A 524 3.94 -27.79 -13.86
CA ALA A 524 3.06 -27.19 -14.83
C ALA A 524 3.06 -25.66 -14.76
N PHE A 525 3.13 -25.07 -13.56
CA PHE A 525 3.28 -23.63 -13.39
C PHE A 525 4.55 -23.14 -14.06
N LYS A 526 5.71 -23.76 -13.77
CA LYS A 526 6.99 -23.36 -14.36
C LYS A 526 6.96 -23.40 -15.89
N SER A 527 6.43 -24.49 -16.45
CA SER A 527 6.31 -24.63 -17.90
C SER A 527 5.46 -23.52 -18.53
N ASP A 528 4.31 -23.20 -17.91
CA ASP A 528 3.40 -22.20 -18.47
C ASP A 528 3.92 -20.78 -18.26
N ALA A 529 4.58 -20.50 -17.13
CA ALA A 529 5.22 -19.22 -16.84
C ALA A 529 6.35 -18.94 -17.84
N SER A 530 7.26 -19.89 -18.07
CA SER A 530 8.30 -19.75 -19.10
C SER A 530 7.72 -19.57 -20.50
N ALA A 531 6.64 -20.28 -20.83
CA ALA A 531 6.00 -20.15 -22.13
C ALA A 531 5.29 -18.79 -22.30
N ILE A 532 4.83 -18.16 -21.22
CA ILE A 532 4.28 -16.78 -21.24
C ILE A 532 5.43 -15.79 -21.41
N ASP A 533 6.51 -15.96 -20.66
CA ASP A 533 7.73 -15.15 -20.76
C ASP A 533 8.27 -15.14 -22.20
N GLU A 534 8.49 -16.32 -22.80
CA GLU A 534 8.96 -16.47 -24.20
C GLU A 534 8.00 -15.91 -25.27
N ARG A 535 6.72 -15.70 -24.95
CA ARG A 535 5.72 -15.13 -25.89
C ARG A 535 5.52 -13.65 -25.69
N ALA A 536 5.64 -13.19 -24.45
CA ALA A 536 5.51 -11.79 -24.05
C ALA A 536 6.75 -10.98 -24.45
N PHE A 537 7.89 -11.67 -24.57
CA PHE A 537 9.22 -11.14 -24.86
C PHE A 537 9.81 -11.82 -26.12
#